data_AF-A0A379KGK6-F1
#
_entry.id   AF-A0A379KGK6-F1
#
_cell.length_a   1.000
_cell.length_b   1.000
_cell.length_c   1.000
_cell.angle_alpha   90.00
_cell.angle_beta   90.00
_cell.angle_gamma   90.00
#
_symmetry.space_group_name_H-M   'P 1'
#
loop_
_entity.id
_entity.type
_entity.pdbx_description
1 polymer ?
#
loop_
_entity_poly.entity_id
_entity_poly.type
_entity_poly.pdbx_seq_one_letter_code
_entity_poly.pdbx_strand_id
1 'polypeptide(L)'
;MDRICEWRDVWKEDLERVEDPFFACSVVQRALLENTTLRGLCDFQKACDLPLGRPLLQDDIWRALKLVEDGRWFLIREQPISPIDVSRYPRLRWAESKLDLLLSESKYPEADGPGKWKTFSIDTDLLWSGVALAANFLTSRGDEGRLFSSEGKDYANTRRLVSQRWVPLGEKERSFARLSATHRYGDVRRITQNYVQADDAWAITGESWHWRPVVPDEEYEYRIGAY
;
A
#
# COMPACT_ATOMS: atom_id res chain seq x y z
N MET A 1 4.79 -1.12 -26.27
CA MET A 1 3.62 -0.34 -26.73
C MET A 1 3.02 0.44 -25.57
N ASP A 2 2.64 1.69 -25.80
CA ASP A 2 2.12 2.59 -24.76
C ASP A 2 0.69 2.20 -24.37
N ARG A 3 0.40 2.25 -23.07
CA ARG A 3 -0.90 1.90 -22.50
C ARG A 3 -1.29 2.94 -21.45
N ILE A 4 -2.57 3.30 -21.39
CA ILE A 4 -3.13 4.05 -20.27
C ILE A 4 -4.02 3.15 -19.42
N CYS A 5 -3.94 3.30 -18.10
CA CYS A 5 -4.74 2.53 -17.17
C CYS A 5 -5.19 3.38 -15.97
N GLU A 6 -6.25 2.93 -15.31
CA GLU A 6 -6.67 3.53 -14.04
C GLU A 6 -5.66 3.17 -12.93
N TRP A 7 -5.52 4.02 -11.92
CA TRP A 7 -4.67 3.79 -10.75
C TRP A 7 -4.86 2.39 -10.11
N ARG A 8 -6.07 1.82 -10.21
CA ARG A 8 -6.44 0.49 -9.71
C ARG A 8 -5.82 -0.67 -10.48
N ASP A 9 -5.28 -0.45 -11.67
CA ASP A 9 -4.62 -1.46 -12.47
C ASP A 9 -3.10 -1.31 -12.48
N VAL A 10 -2.58 -0.18 -11.98
CA VAL A 10 -1.15 0.08 -11.86
C VAL A 10 -0.43 -0.99 -11.02
N TRP A 11 -1.12 -1.61 -10.06
CA TRP A 11 -0.50 -2.66 -9.22
C TRP A 11 -0.10 -3.92 -10.01
N LYS A 12 -0.67 -4.13 -11.19
CA LYS A 12 -0.36 -5.26 -12.08
C LYS A 12 0.86 -5.01 -12.95
N GLU A 13 1.36 -3.77 -12.96
CA GLU A 13 2.40 -3.31 -13.86
C GLU A 13 3.69 -3.05 -13.07
N ASP A 14 4.79 -2.94 -13.81
CA ASP A 14 6.08 -2.55 -13.24
C ASP A 14 6.11 -1.03 -13.05
N LEU A 15 6.44 -0.57 -11.83
CA LEU A 15 6.44 0.85 -11.50
C LEU A 15 7.52 1.62 -12.25
N GLU A 16 8.62 0.96 -12.62
CA GLU A 16 9.69 1.56 -13.45
C GLU A 16 9.22 1.87 -14.87
N ARG A 17 8.09 1.29 -15.28
CA ARG A 17 7.47 1.49 -16.59
C ARG A 17 6.36 2.54 -16.56
N VAL A 18 5.96 3.01 -15.38
CA VAL A 18 4.93 4.03 -15.22
C VAL A 18 5.57 5.40 -15.37
N GLU A 19 5.10 6.17 -16.33
CA GLU A 19 5.53 7.54 -16.57
C GLU A 19 4.98 8.47 -15.49
N ASP A 20 5.79 9.44 -15.07
CA ASP A 20 5.32 10.52 -14.21
C ASP A 20 4.16 11.30 -14.89
N PRO A 21 3.06 11.57 -14.17
CA PRO A 21 1.90 12.28 -14.70
C PRO A 21 2.20 13.61 -15.41
N PHE A 22 3.26 14.33 -15.00
CA PHE A 22 3.68 15.56 -15.68
C PHE A 22 4.05 15.31 -17.15
N PHE A 23 4.84 14.27 -17.42
CA PHE A 23 5.24 13.90 -18.78
C PHE A 23 4.13 13.16 -19.51
N ALA A 24 3.34 12.34 -18.79
CA ALA A 24 2.22 11.60 -19.33
C ALA A 24 1.15 12.51 -19.97
N CYS A 25 0.90 13.69 -19.40
CA CYS A 25 -0.08 14.65 -19.93
C CYS A 25 0.16 15.00 -21.41
N SER A 26 1.42 15.24 -21.80
CA SER A 26 1.76 15.59 -23.19
C SER A 26 1.44 14.45 -24.17
N VAL A 27 1.66 13.21 -23.76
CA VAL A 27 1.42 12.01 -24.57
C VAL A 27 -0.07 11.73 -24.67
N VAL A 28 -0.81 11.83 -23.56
CA VAL A 28 -2.25 11.62 -23.51
C VAL A 28 -2.98 12.70 -24.31
N GLN A 29 -2.55 13.96 -24.21
CA GLN A 29 -3.11 15.06 -25.02
C GLN A 29 -2.97 14.77 -26.51
N ARG A 30 -1.78 14.35 -26.94
CA ARG A 30 -1.54 13.98 -28.34
C ARG A 30 -2.40 12.78 -28.75
N ALA A 31 -2.56 11.79 -27.87
CA ALA A 31 -3.40 10.63 -28.14
C ALA A 31 -4.88 10.97 -28.32
N LEU A 32 -5.39 11.93 -27.53
CA LEU A 32 -6.75 12.44 -27.65
C LEU A 32 -6.98 13.26 -28.93
N LEU A 33 -5.98 14.04 -29.35
CA LEU A 33 -6.06 14.89 -30.54
C LEU A 33 -5.88 14.12 -31.85
N GLU A 34 -4.90 13.23 -31.89
CA GLU A 34 -4.50 12.50 -33.12
C GLU A 34 -5.19 11.14 -33.25
N ASN A 35 -6.01 10.75 -32.26
CA ASN A 35 -6.66 9.45 -32.19
C ASN A 35 -5.68 8.28 -32.41
N THR A 36 -4.50 8.38 -31.81
CA THR A 36 -3.43 7.37 -31.95
C THR A 36 -3.75 6.10 -31.16
N THR A 37 -3.07 5.01 -31.50
CA THR A 37 -3.23 3.69 -30.89
C THR A 37 -2.64 3.65 -29.47
N LEU A 38 -3.29 4.32 -28.53
CA LEU A 38 -3.01 4.18 -27.10
C LEU A 38 -3.93 3.10 -26.52
N ARG A 39 -3.36 2.01 -26.04
CA ARG A 39 -4.15 0.90 -25.49
C ARG A 39 -4.85 1.36 -24.21
N GLY A 40 -6.16 1.15 -24.10
CA GLY A 40 -6.97 1.65 -22.96
C GLY A 40 -7.53 3.07 -23.15
N LEU A 41 -7.26 3.74 -24.27
CA LEU A 41 -7.78 5.09 -24.54
C LEU A 41 -9.31 5.14 -24.57
N CYS A 42 -9.98 4.12 -25.11
CA CYS A 42 -11.44 4.06 -25.11
C CYS A 42 -12.02 3.99 -23.69
N ASP A 43 -11.36 3.25 -22.79
CA ASP A 43 -11.79 3.14 -21.39
C ASP A 43 -11.55 4.46 -20.66
N PHE A 44 -10.43 5.13 -20.96
CA PHE A 44 -10.14 6.47 -20.45
C PHE A 44 -11.16 7.51 -20.93
N GLN A 45 -11.50 7.52 -22.22
CA GLN A 45 -12.50 8.43 -22.79
C GLN A 45 -13.87 8.22 -22.16
N LYS A 46 -14.29 6.96 -21.95
CA LYS A 46 -15.53 6.63 -21.23
C LYS A 46 -15.50 7.12 -19.78
N ALA A 47 -14.39 6.90 -19.07
CA ALA A 47 -14.25 7.34 -17.68
C ALA A 47 -14.23 8.87 -17.52
N CYS A 48 -13.85 9.59 -18.58
CA CYS A 48 -13.86 11.05 -18.63
C CYS A 48 -15.17 11.63 -19.19
N ASP A 49 -16.18 10.80 -19.46
CA ASP A 49 -17.45 11.16 -20.12
C ASP A 49 -17.23 11.94 -21.44
N LEU A 50 -16.19 11.58 -22.19
CA LEU A 50 -15.84 12.26 -23.43
C LEU A 50 -16.71 11.79 -24.60
N PRO A 51 -17.11 12.71 -25.50
CA PRO A 51 -17.89 12.35 -26.68
C PRO A 51 -17.05 11.48 -27.64
N LEU A 52 -17.45 10.21 -27.76
CA LEU A 52 -16.79 9.25 -28.65
C LEU A 52 -17.05 9.60 -30.13
N GLY A 53 -15.99 9.62 -30.94
CA GLY A 53 -16.09 9.81 -32.40
C GLY A 53 -16.38 11.25 -32.85
N ARG A 54 -16.29 12.23 -31.95
CA ARG A 54 -16.34 13.66 -32.29
C ARG A 54 -15.02 14.34 -31.94
N PRO A 55 -14.68 15.46 -32.62
CA PRO A 55 -13.55 16.29 -32.19
C PRO A 55 -13.77 16.75 -30.75
N LEU A 56 -12.77 16.52 -29.90
CA LEU A 56 -12.82 16.95 -28.51
C LEU A 56 -12.62 18.46 -28.41
N LEU A 57 -13.40 19.12 -27.55
CA LEU A 57 -13.18 20.53 -27.24
C LEU A 57 -11.94 20.68 -26.35
N GLN A 58 -11.35 21.86 -26.34
CA GLN A 58 -10.17 22.13 -25.52
C GLN A 58 -10.47 21.96 -24.01
N ASP A 59 -11.69 22.28 -23.59
CA ASP A 59 -12.15 22.07 -22.21
C ASP A 59 -12.28 20.59 -21.85
N ASP A 60 -12.69 19.76 -22.81
CA ASP A 60 -12.80 18.30 -22.64
C ASP A 60 -11.43 17.67 -22.43
N ILE A 61 -10.46 18.10 -23.25
CA ILE A 61 -9.06 17.66 -23.14
C ILE A 61 -8.49 18.11 -21.80
N TRP A 62 -8.72 19.36 -21.39
CA TRP A 62 -8.21 19.86 -20.11
C TRP A 62 -8.76 19.07 -18.91
N ARG A 63 -10.06 18.74 -18.90
CA ARG A 63 -10.68 17.91 -17.86
C ARG A 63 -10.08 16.51 -17.81
N ALA A 64 -9.84 15.89 -18.97
CA ALA A 64 -9.22 14.58 -19.05
C ALA A 64 -7.76 14.60 -18.54
N LEU A 65 -6.97 15.61 -18.94
CA LEU A 65 -5.59 15.77 -18.49
C LEU A 65 -5.50 15.99 -16.98
N LYS A 66 -6.45 16.72 -16.40
CA LYS A 66 -6.52 16.91 -14.94
C LYS A 66 -6.64 15.59 -14.17
N LEU A 67 -7.32 14.59 -14.73
CA LEU A 67 -7.41 13.25 -14.11
C LEU A 67 -6.08 12.48 -14.16
N VAL A 68 -5.27 12.73 -15.20
CA VAL A 68 -3.91 12.20 -15.29
C VAL A 68 -3.01 12.91 -14.28
N GLU A 69 -3.04 14.24 -14.25
CA GLU A 69 -2.26 15.08 -13.32
C GLU A 69 -2.57 14.76 -11.85
N ASP A 70 -3.85 14.57 -11.51
CA ASP A 70 -4.29 14.16 -10.17
C ASP A 70 -3.86 12.71 -9.80
N GLY A 71 -3.25 11.96 -10.72
CA GLY A 71 -2.84 10.57 -10.51
C GLY A 71 -4.02 9.61 -10.38
N ARG A 72 -5.13 9.84 -11.11
CA ARG A 72 -6.20 8.84 -11.25
C ARG A 72 -5.95 7.89 -12.42
N TRP A 73 -5.25 8.37 -13.44
CA TRP A 73 -4.90 7.60 -14.62
C TRP A 73 -3.40 7.73 -14.88
N PHE A 74 -2.79 6.62 -15.28
CA PHE A 74 -1.34 6.53 -15.46
C PHE A 74 -1.00 5.96 -16.82
N LEU A 75 0.08 6.49 -17.39
CA LEU A 75 0.63 6.03 -18.65
C LEU A 75 1.76 5.03 -18.37
N ILE A 76 1.66 3.86 -18.98
CA ILE A 76 2.66 2.80 -18.95
C ILE A 76 3.40 2.82 -20.29
N ARG A 77 4.71 2.90 -20.22
CA ARG A 77 5.63 2.87 -21.37
C ARG A 77 6.64 1.75 -21.17
N GLU A 78 7.25 1.29 -22.26
CA GLU A 78 8.42 0.40 -22.13
C GLU A 78 9.65 1.18 -21.69
N GLN A 79 9.75 2.44 -22.10
CA GLN A 79 10.81 3.35 -21.71
C GLN A 79 10.16 4.70 -21.34
N PRO A 80 9.94 4.96 -20.05
CA PRO A 80 9.46 6.24 -19.61
C PRO A 80 10.57 7.31 -19.66
N ILE A 81 10.17 8.56 -19.87
CA ILE A 81 11.07 9.73 -19.83
C ILE A 81 11.51 9.96 -18.38
N SER A 82 10.55 9.90 -17.46
CA SER A 82 10.79 9.86 -16.02
C SER A 82 9.85 8.83 -15.39
N PRO A 83 10.40 7.79 -14.74
CA PRO A 83 9.60 6.92 -13.89
C PRO A 83 8.86 7.73 -12.82
N ILE A 84 7.68 7.24 -12.45
CA ILE A 84 6.83 7.90 -11.46
C ILE A 84 7.49 7.97 -10.07
N ASP A 85 7.40 9.15 -9.44
CA ASP A 85 7.70 9.31 -8.01
C ASP A 85 6.42 9.06 -7.19
N VAL A 86 6.25 7.81 -6.74
CA VAL A 86 5.07 7.34 -5.99
C VAL A 86 4.81 8.15 -4.70
N SER A 87 5.82 8.80 -4.13
CA SER A 87 5.69 9.63 -2.92
C SER A 87 4.81 10.86 -3.13
N ARG A 88 4.72 11.34 -4.38
CA ARG A 88 3.92 12.51 -4.76
C ARG A 88 2.44 12.20 -4.94
N TYR A 89 2.08 10.91 -5.01
CA TYR A 89 0.73 10.47 -5.36
C TYR A 89 0.11 9.63 -4.24
N PRO A 90 -0.75 10.23 -3.38
CA PRO A 90 -1.35 9.52 -2.23
C PRO A 90 -2.09 8.23 -2.62
N ARG A 91 -2.66 8.17 -3.83
CA ARG A 91 -3.37 6.99 -4.37
C ARG A 91 -2.45 5.81 -4.65
N LEU A 92 -1.14 6.03 -4.69
CA LEU A 92 -0.11 5.02 -4.95
C LEU A 92 0.80 4.76 -3.74
N ARG A 93 0.46 5.22 -2.52
CA ARG A 93 1.26 4.90 -1.32
C ARG A 93 1.46 3.39 -1.08
N TRP A 94 0.48 2.57 -1.46
CA TRP A 94 0.61 1.11 -1.42
C TRP A 94 1.73 0.60 -2.35
N ALA A 95 2.06 1.35 -3.41
CA ALA A 95 3.09 1.01 -4.37
C ALA A 95 4.49 1.25 -3.81
N GLU A 96 4.68 2.25 -2.93
CA GLU A 96 5.93 2.42 -2.16
C GLU A 96 6.21 1.19 -1.32
N SER A 97 5.22 0.70 -0.56
CA SER A 97 5.37 -0.52 0.24
C SER A 97 5.70 -1.76 -0.60
N LYS A 98 5.21 -1.81 -1.85
CA LYS A 98 5.53 -2.89 -2.81
C LYS A 98 6.93 -2.72 -3.41
N LEU A 99 7.32 -1.49 -3.76
CA LEU A 99 8.64 -1.17 -4.31
C LEU A 99 9.72 -1.40 -3.25
N ASP A 100 9.47 -1.01 -1.99
CA ASP A 100 10.32 -1.32 -0.84
C ASP A 100 10.44 -2.83 -0.59
N LEU A 101 9.47 -3.62 -1.04
CA LEU A 101 9.54 -5.08 -1.03
C LEU A 101 10.49 -5.57 -2.13
N LEU A 102 10.29 -5.13 -3.37
CA LEU A 102 11.10 -5.54 -4.53
C LEU A 102 12.56 -5.06 -4.45
N LEU A 103 12.78 -3.78 -4.14
CA LEU A 103 14.13 -3.20 -3.96
C LEU A 103 14.88 -3.80 -2.78
N SER A 104 14.17 -4.41 -1.83
CA SER A 104 14.83 -5.10 -0.73
C SER A 104 15.27 -6.52 -1.06
N GLU A 105 14.51 -7.23 -1.89
CA GLU A 105 14.91 -8.55 -2.40
C GLU A 105 16.24 -8.44 -3.16
N SER A 106 16.52 -7.28 -3.78
CA SER A 106 17.78 -7.02 -4.47
C SER A 106 18.90 -6.44 -3.58
N LYS A 107 18.58 -5.85 -2.42
CA LYS A 107 19.56 -5.13 -1.58
C LYS A 107 20.29 -6.02 -0.57
N TYR A 108 19.68 -7.12 -0.14
CA TYR A 108 20.32 -8.03 0.79
C TYR A 108 21.11 -9.10 0.04
N PRO A 109 22.34 -9.42 0.46
CA PRO A 109 23.06 -10.56 -0.10
C PRO A 109 22.20 -11.82 0.09
N GLU A 110 22.21 -12.72 -0.89
CA GLU A 110 21.57 -14.05 -0.82
C GLU A 110 22.32 -14.95 0.20
N ALA A 111 22.35 -14.50 1.45
CA ALA A 111 23.06 -15.13 2.54
C ALA A 111 22.09 -15.34 3.70
N ASP A 112 22.17 -16.51 4.29
CA ASP A 112 21.49 -16.82 5.54
C ASP A 112 22.35 -16.34 6.70
N GLY A 113 21.73 -15.71 7.69
CA GLY A 113 22.48 -15.28 8.87
C GLY A 113 21.64 -14.77 10.04
N PRO A 114 22.31 -14.49 11.17
CA PRO A 114 21.66 -13.96 12.36
C PRO A 114 21.15 -12.54 12.14
N GLY A 115 19.94 -12.28 12.62
CA GLY A 115 19.21 -11.06 12.31
C GLY A 115 18.11 -10.76 13.31
N LYS A 116 17.28 -9.81 12.90
CA LYS A 116 16.07 -9.41 13.59
C LYS A 116 14.97 -9.15 12.58
N TRP A 117 13.73 -9.36 13.00
CA TRP A 117 12.57 -8.92 12.21
C TRP A 117 12.37 -7.44 12.42
N LYS A 118 12.30 -6.68 11.32
CA LYS A 118 11.99 -5.25 11.35
C LYS A 118 10.72 -4.98 10.56
N THR A 119 9.79 -4.26 11.17
CA THR A 119 8.56 -3.82 10.52
C THR A 119 8.91 -2.79 9.45
N PHE A 120 8.38 -2.98 8.24
CA PHE A 120 8.58 -2.03 7.15
C PHE A 120 7.26 -1.62 6.49
N SER A 121 6.21 -2.43 6.58
CA SER A 121 4.87 -2.05 6.14
C SER A 121 3.79 -2.47 7.13
N ILE A 122 2.74 -1.65 7.21
CA ILE A 122 1.50 -1.95 7.93
C ILE A 122 0.36 -1.60 6.98
N ASP A 123 -0.28 -2.62 6.44
CA ASP A 123 -1.32 -2.51 5.44
C ASP A 123 -2.68 -2.83 6.03
N THR A 124 -3.63 -1.91 5.97
CA THR A 124 -5.00 -2.16 6.43
C THR A 124 -5.76 -2.99 5.39
N ASP A 125 -6.41 -4.08 5.81
CA ASP A 125 -7.29 -4.84 4.94
C ASP A 125 -8.60 -4.07 4.76
N LEU A 126 -8.68 -3.29 3.67
CA LEU A 126 -9.81 -2.39 3.40
C LEU A 126 -11.13 -3.14 3.20
N LEU A 127 -11.09 -4.33 2.60
CA LEU A 127 -12.28 -5.15 2.37
C LEU A 127 -12.83 -5.65 3.70
N TRP A 128 -11.99 -6.28 4.52
CA TRP A 128 -12.43 -6.84 5.80
C TRP A 128 -12.77 -5.75 6.82
N SER A 129 -11.93 -4.71 6.91
CA SER A 129 -12.15 -3.59 7.83
C SER A 129 -13.42 -2.81 7.47
N GLY A 130 -13.76 -2.69 6.18
CA GLY A 130 -15.02 -2.08 5.75
C GLY A 130 -16.25 -2.86 6.21
N VAL A 131 -16.22 -4.20 6.10
CA VAL A 131 -17.32 -5.07 6.60
C VAL A 131 -17.46 -4.96 8.12
N ALA A 132 -16.34 -4.99 8.86
CA ALA A 132 -16.33 -4.86 10.31
C ALA A 132 -16.90 -3.50 10.77
N LEU A 133 -16.48 -2.40 10.15
CA LEU A 133 -16.99 -1.06 10.45
C LEU A 133 -18.49 -0.95 10.18
N ALA A 134 -18.98 -1.52 9.08
CA ALA A 134 -20.42 -1.51 8.78
C ALA A 134 -21.23 -2.30 9.82
N ALA A 135 -20.73 -3.45 10.28
CA ALA A 135 -21.36 -4.23 11.34
C ALA A 135 -21.39 -3.46 12.67
N ASN A 136 -20.28 -2.84 13.07
CA ASN A 136 -20.17 -2.05 14.30
C ASN A 136 -21.04 -0.78 14.27
N PHE A 137 -21.19 -0.17 13.09
CA PHE A 137 -22.09 0.97 12.89
C PHE A 137 -23.56 0.59 13.10
N LEU A 138 -23.97 -0.58 12.59
CA LEU A 138 -25.34 -1.07 12.74
C LEU A 138 -25.69 -1.38 14.20
N THR A 139 -24.76 -1.98 14.96
CA THR A 139 -24.94 -2.20 16.40
C THR A 139 -24.90 -0.89 17.20
N SER A 140 -24.10 0.10 16.77
CA SER A 140 -24.02 1.42 17.41
C SER A 140 -25.32 2.23 17.36
N ARG A 141 -26.19 2.03 16.36
CA ARG A 141 -27.46 2.79 16.24
C ARG A 141 -28.50 2.43 17.30
N GLY A 142 -28.30 1.35 18.05
CA GLY A 142 -29.13 1.02 19.21
C GLY A 142 -28.82 1.85 20.45
N ASP A 143 -27.67 2.55 20.48
CA ASP A 143 -27.29 3.47 21.56
C ASP A 143 -27.67 4.91 21.15
N GLU A 144 -28.74 5.46 21.75
CA GLU A 144 -29.16 6.84 21.49
C GLU A 144 -28.07 7.84 21.92
N GLY A 145 -27.67 8.73 21.01
CA GLY A 145 -26.79 9.88 21.29
C GLY A 145 -25.29 9.65 21.11
N ARG A 146 -24.82 8.46 20.69
CA ARG A 146 -23.39 8.19 20.47
C ARG A 146 -22.90 8.66 19.10
N LEU A 147 -21.71 9.27 19.05
CA LEU A 147 -20.98 9.54 17.80
C LEU A 147 -20.22 8.28 17.37
N PHE A 148 -20.53 7.71 16.21
CA PHE A 148 -19.73 6.62 15.65
C PHE A 148 -18.31 7.10 15.34
N SER A 149 -17.32 6.23 15.52
CA SER A 149 -15.87 6.47 15.34
C SER A 149 -15.16 7.08 16.55
N SER A 150 -15.86 7.30 17.67
CA SER A 150 -15.28 7.90 18.89
C SER A 150 -14.70 6.87 19.88
N GLU A 151 -15.05 5.59 19.76
CA GLU A 151 -14.67 4.55 20.72
C GLU A 151 -13.95 3.38 20.04
N GLY A 152 -13.08 2.68 20.79
CA GLY A 152 -12.36 1.51 20.26
C GLY A 152 -13.28 0.41 19.72
N LYS A 153 -14.47 0.25 20.31
CA LYS A 153 -15.47 -0.72 19.84
C LYS A 153 -16.01 -0.45 18.45
N ASP A 154 -15.91 0.79 17.95
CA ASP A 154 -16.27 1.12 16.57
C ASP A 154 -15.38 0.43 15.56
N TYR A 155 -14.13 0.15 15.95
CA TYR A 155 -13.11 -0.48 15.13
C TYR A 155 -12.95 -1.98 15.44
N ALA A 156 -13.83 -2.55 16.25
CA ALA A 156 -13.79 -3.97 16.62
C ALA A 156 -13.73 -4.85 15.36
N ASN A 157 -12.87 -5.87 15.39
CA ASN A 157 -12.68 -6.81 14.28
C ASN A 157 -12.15 -6.22 12.97
N THR A 158 -11.70 -4.96 12.96
CA THR A 158 -10.89 -4.45 11.86
C THR A 158 -9.58 -5.23 11.78
N ARG A 159 -9.04 -5.36 10.57
CA ARG A 159 -7.87 -6.19 10.28
C ARG A 159 -6.80 -5.39 9.59
N ARG A 160 -5.56 -5.59 10.05
CA ARG A 160 -4.37 -5.10 9.36
C ARG A 160 -3.33 -6.22 9.22
N LEU A 161 -2.45 -6.04 8.25
CA LEU A 161 -1.37 -6.93 7.92
C LEU A 161 -0.05 -6.21 8.21
N VAL A 162 0.70 -6.70 9.18
CA VAL A 162 2.03 -6.19 9.48
C VAL A 162 3.04 -7.05 8.73
N SER A 163 3.83 -6.42 7.87
CA SER A 163 4.93 -7.08 7.17
C SER A 163 6.24 -6.74 7.85
N GLN A 164 6.94 -7.79 8.28
CA GLN A 164 8.27 -7.68 8.84
C GLN A 164 9.28 -8.37 7.94
N ARG A 165 10.50 -7.83 7.95
CA ARG A 165 11.62 -8.34 7.17
C ARG A 165 12.77 -8.77 8.05
N TRP A 166 13.44 -9.86 7.69
CA TRP A 166 14.66 -10.27 8.33
C TRP A 166 15.83 -9.40 7.88
N VAL A 167 16.41 -8.65 8.81
CA VAL A 167 17.54 -7.75 8.58
C VAL A 167 18.75 -8.16 9.42
N PRO A 168 19.98 -7.96 8.92
CA PRO A 168 21.19 -8.24 9.68
C PRO A 168 21.25 -7.40 10.95
N LEU A 169 21.82 -7.98 12.00
CA LEU A 169 22.04 -7.30 13.28
C LEU A 169 22.98 -6.11 13.10
N GLY A 170 22.67 -5.00 13.78
CA GLY A 170 23.54 -3.83 13.81
C GLY A 170 24.80 -4.06 14.62
N GLU A 171 25.77 -3.14 14.56
CA GLU A 171 27.04 -3.28 15.29
C GLU A 171 26.86 -3.41 16.81
N LYS A 172 25.82 -2.77 17.35
CA LYS A 172 25.50 -2.79 18.79
C LYS A 172 24.83 -4.10 19.24
N GLU A 173 24.35 -4.89 18.29
CA GLU A 173 23.58 -6.12 18.52
C GLU A 173 24.42 -7.38 18.28
N ARG A 174 25.72 -7.24 18.01
CA ARG A 174 26.63 -8.37 17.74
C ARG A 174 26.66 -9.39 18.87
N SER A 175 26.43 -8.97 20.12
CA SER A 175 26.32 -9.88 21.27
C SER A 175 25.14 -10.86 21.13
N PHE A 176 24.06 -10.44 20.47
CA PHE A 176 22.86 -11.24 20.23
C PHE A 176 23.04 -12.26 19.09
N ALA A 177 24.03 -12.07 18.22
CA ALA A 177 24.25 -12.92 17.04
C ALA A 177 24.39 -14.42 17.38
N ARG A 178 24.87 -14.76 18.57
CA ARG A 178 25.01 -16.16 19.03
C ARG A 178 23.69 -16.82 19.43
N LEU A 179 22.70 -16.01 19.82
CA LEU A 179 21.39 -16.46 20.29
C LEU A 179 20.32 -16.30 19.20
N SER A 180 20.57 -15.44 18.21
CA SER A 180 19.67 -15.17 17.10
C SER A 180 19.38 -16.41 16.26
N ALA A 181 18.13 -16.55 15.82
CA ALA A 181 17.74 -17.46 14.77
C ALA A 181 18.48 -17.13 13.46
N THR A 182 18.42 -18.02 12.48
CA THR A 182 19.07 -17.81 11.18
C THR A 182 18.00 -17.95 10.11
N HIS A 183 17.74 -16.86 9.40
CA HIS A 183 16.85 -16.79 8.24
C HIS A 183 17.62 -16.15 7.08
N ARG A 184 17.06 -16.24 5.87
CA ARG A 184 17.63 -15.58 4.70
C ARG A 184 17.42 -14.06 4.85
N TYR A 185 18.47 -13.27 4.65
CA TYR A 185 18.31 -11.82 4.69
C TYR A 185 17.36 -11.36 3.59
N GLY A 186 16.39 -10.51 3.96
CA GLY A 186 15.32 -10.12 3.06
C GLY A 186 14.05 -10.96 3.17
N ASP A 187 14.07 -12.10 3.89
CA ASP A 187 12.86 -12.89 4.13
C ASP A 187 11.76 -12.02 4.73
N VAL A 188 10.54 -12.19 4.23
CA VAL A 188 9.37 -11.42 4.66
C VAL A 188 8.38 -12.36 5.34
N ARG A 189 8.00 -12.02 6.57
CA ARG A 189 6.87 -12.63 7.25
C ARG A 189 5.72 -11.64 7.37
N ARG A 190 4.50 -12.17 7.27
CA ARG A 190 3.26 -11.39 7.31
C ARG A 190 2.44 -11.83 8.50
N ILE A 191 2.11 -10.88 9.38
CA ILE A 191 1.36 -11.14 10.61
C ILE A 191 0.03 -10.41 10.51
N THR A 192 -1.05 -11.19 10.55
CA THR A 192 -2.40 -10.63 10.63
C THR A 192 -2.67 -10.16 12.04
N GLN A 193 -3.10 -8.91 12.20
CA GLN A 193 -3.57 -8.35 13.46
C GLN A 193 -5.05 -7.99 13.37
N ASN A 194 -5.79 -8.29 14.43
CA ASN A 194 -7.18 -7.87 14.60
C ASN A 194 -7.27 -6.86 15.74
N TYR A 195 -8.12 -5.84 15.57
CA TYR A 195 -8.39 -4.88 16.63
C TYR A 195 -9.47 -5.41 17.56
N VAL A 196 -9.08 -5.70 18.81
CA VAL A 196 -9.94 -6.37 19.79
C VAL A 196 -9.81 -5.72 21.16
N GLN A 197 -10.85 -5.85 21.96
CA GLN A 197 -10.79 -5.58 23.39
C GLN A 197 -10.12 -6.76 24.07
N ALA A 198 -9.09 -6.49 24.87
CA ALA A 198 -8.44 -7.54 25.64
C ALA A 198 -7.95 -6.98 26.98
N ASP A 199 -7.64 -7.90 27.89
CA ASP A 199 -7.06 -7.58 29.19
C ASP A 199 -5.79 -6.74 29.00
N ASP A 200 -5.74 -5.64 29.74
CA ASP A 200 -4.63 -4.72 29.75
C ASP A 200 -4.40 -4.27 31.19
N ALA A 201 -3.33 -4.80 31.80
CA ALA A 201 -2.94 -4.49 33.17
C ALA A 201 -2.59 -3.01 33.38
N TRP A 202 -2.39 -2.24 32.30
CA TRP A 202 -2.08 -0.82 32.33
C TRP A 202 -3.32 0.07 32.17
N ALA A 203 -4.47 -0.52 31.81
CA ALA A 203 -5.73 0.20 31.69
C ALA A 203 -6.44 0.31 33.05
N ILE A 204 -7.03 1.49 33.34
CA ILE A 204 -7.78 1.73 34.59
C ILE A 204 -8.97 0.76 34.72
N THR A 205 -9.59 0.40 33.60
CA THR A 205 -10.71 -0.54 33.51
C THR A 205 -10.29 -2.01 33.49
N GLY A 206 -8.99 -2.30 33.43
CA GLY A 206 -8.44 -3.66 33.28
C GLY A 206 -8.48 -4.23 31.86
N GLU A 207 -9.13 -3.53 30.92
CA GLU A 207 -9.24 -3.90 29.51
C GLU A 207 -9.01 -2.68 28.61
N SER A 208 -8.38 -2.89 27.46
CA SER A 208 -8.19 -1.86 26.44
C SER A 208 -8.37 -2.40 25.03
N TRP A 209 -8.65 -1.51 24.08
CA TRP A 209 -8.75 -1.84 22.66
C TRP A 209 -7.39 -1.70 21.99
N HIS A 210 -6.85 -2.81 21.49
CA HIS A 210 -5.55 -2.82 20.83
C HIS A 210 -5.43 -3.94 19.80
N TRP A 211 -4.38 -3.88 18.98
CA TRP A 211 -4.11 -4.85 17.92
C TRP A 211 -3.50 -6.12 18.51
N ARG A 212 -4.08 -7.29 18.18
CA ARG A 212 -3.56 -8.61 18.59
C ARG A 212 -3.25 -9.52 17.38
N PRO A 213 -2.13 -10.27 17.39
CA PRO A 213 -1.08 -10.25 18.41
C PRO A 213 -0.33 -8.91 18.40
N VAL A 214 0.22 -8.46 19.53
CA VAL A 214 1.05 -7.26 19.57
C VAL A 214 2.36 -7.57 18.85
N VAL A 215 2.73 -6.74 17.88
CA VAL A 215 3.94 -6.91 17.07
C VAL A 215 4.83 -5.69 17.31
N PRO A 216 6.07 -5.87 17.81
CA PRO A 216 7.00 -4.76 18.00
C PRO A 216 7.59 -4.30 16.66
N ASP A 217 8.15 -3.08 16.64
CA ASP A 217 8.81 -2.54 15.45
C ASP A 217 10.05 -3.38 15.07
N GLU A 218 10.79 -3.83 16.08
CA GLU A 218 11.92 -4.75 15.94
C GLU A 218 11.74 -5.96 16.87
N GLU A 219 11.88 -7.16 16.33
CA GLU A 219 11.74 -8.42 17.07
C GLU A 219 12.98 -9.29 16.91
N TYR A 220 13.51 -9.74 18.03
CA TYR A 220 14.67 -10.62 18.10
C TYR A 220 14.20 -12.06 18.25
N GLU A 221 14.38 -12.85 17.20
CA GLU A 221 14.06 -14.27 17.24
C GLU A 221 15.26 -15.07 17.75
N TYR A 222 15.00 -15.99 18.68
CA TYR A 222 16.02 -16.86 19.26
C TYR A 222 16.09 -18.18 18.49
N ARG A 223 17.29 -18.74 18.32
CA ARG A 223 17.46 -20.09 17.78
C ARG A 223 16.80 -21.12 18.70
N ILE A 224 16.26 -22.19 18.13
CA ILE A 224 15.63 -23.28 18.88
C ILE A 224 16.66 -23.88 19.86
N GLY A 225 16.34 -23.90 21.16
CA GLY A 225 17.22 -24.40 22.22
C GLY A 225 18.19 -23.38 22.83
N ALA A 226 17.95 -22.08 22.66
CA ALA A 226 18.77 -21.01 23.24
C ALA A 226 18.45 -20.61 24.69
N TYR A 227 17.70 -21.44 25.43
CA TYR A 227 17.26 -21.17 26.81
C TYR A 227 17.89 -22.16 27.79
#